data_AF-A0A419HJ78-F1
#
_entry.id   AF-A0A419HJ78-F1
#
_cell.length_a   1.000
_cell.length_b   1.000
_cell.length_c   1.000
_cell.angle_alpha   90.00
_cell.angle_beta   90.00
_cell.angle_gamma   90.00
#
_symmetry.space_group_name_H-M   'P 1'
#
loop_
_entity.id
_entity.type
_entity.pdbx_description
1 polymer ?
#
loop_
_entity_poly.entity_id
_entity_poly.type
_entity_poly.pdbx_seq_one_letter_code
_entity_poly.pdbx_strand_id
1 'polypeptide(L)'
;MDPPQADDPARGGNTGVAELNDAECEQLSVVRRFGTTGSLLMALGGMGAGATPVIDNPLQGVRLFGLATRLPTVSLAVCYLGIGMVILAWLWLGRLVAAQRGRRLSRSQLDRTLAMWTVPLLFGPPMFSTDVYSYLAQCKIVAKGLNPYEIGPALALGTDDPLARGVPTIWRDTPSPYGPFFFTYGRIPEWLAGDNVIAGVLLHRLIALAGIGMIVWALPRLAKRCGVNPVAALWLGAANPLVLFHLVSGAHNEALMIGLLMVGFEIGLRPGWRMVVLGTALITLAAAIKITAAPALGFLGIALARRHGGRWLDLVKSAVGMGVVFVTVFGALAVANGLGFGWLHALETPNKVKSWLSPVTALGMTTTAVGQAMGLGNHEDAVVGVARTLGTGIAALTVLALLLISFRGRPFPLEPLAGLGAALGALLVLGPIMHPWYPLWAMIPLAAVIKSPRFTKAAVIITVVVAISIPSTGAGFFGRAYVLPLAIIAGIVMLLVPLWFVRGKLPEPAPLPTART
;
A
#
# COMPACT_ATOMS: atom_id res chain seq x y z
N MET A 1 29.66 53.52 -32.23
CA MET A 1 28.26 53.51 -31.76
C MET A 1 27.62 52.29 -32.39
N ASP A 2 27.73 51.16 -31.72
CA ASP A 2 27.05 49.93 -32.14
C ASP A 2 25.64 49.91 -31.49
N PRO A 3 24.61 49.44 -32.20
CA PRO A 3 23.27 49.36 -31.65
C PRO A 3 23.18 48.24 -30.60
N PRO A 4 22.27 48.32 -29.61
CA PRO A 4 22.11 47.26 -28.62
C PRO A 4 21.50 46.02 -29.30
N GLN A 5 22.18 44.88 -29.17
CA GLN A 5 21.63 43.57 -29.49
C GLN A 5 20.45 43.27 -28.57
N ALA A 6 19.32 42.89 -29.16
CA ALA A 6 18.15 42.40 -28.44
C ALA A 6 18.48 41.04 -27.79
N ASP A 7 18.22 40.92 -26.49
CA ASP A 7 18.30 39.67 -25.74
C ASP A 7 17.31 38.64 -26.32
N ASP A 8 17.84 37.52 -26.79
CA ASP A 8 17.13 36.34 -27.27
C ASP A 8 16.65 35.48 -26.08
N PRO A 9 15.33 35.36 -25.79
CA PRO A 9 14.83 34.55 -24.70
C PRO A 9 14.65 33.09 -25.15
N ALA A 10 15.74 32.43 -25.55
CA ALA A 10 15.70 31.05 -26.03
C ALA A 10 16.74 30.14 -25.38
N ARG A 11 16.80 30.10 -24.04
CA ARG A 11 17.44 29.00 -23.29
C ARG A 11 16.65 28.59 -22.05
N GLY A 12 15.51 27.93 -22.28
CA GLY A 12 14.81 27.14 -21.28
C GLY A 12 14.15 25.96 -21.97
N GLY A 13 14.70 24.76 -21.80
CA GLY A 13 14.11 23.51 -22.30
C GLY A 13 12.79 23.23 -21.58
N ASN A 14 11.72 23.88 -22.01
CA ASN A 14 10.39 23.74 -21.45
C ASN A 14 9.61 22.71 -22.27
N THR A 15 9.36 21.53 -21.71
CA THR A 15 8.44 20.56 -22.29
C THR A 15 6.99 21.05 -22.11
N GLY A 16 6.59 22.04 -22.92
CA GLY A 16 5.23 22.32 -23.44
C GLY A 16 3.98 22.05 -22.59
N VAL A 17 4.00 22.20 -21.26
CA VAL A 17 2.79 22.13 -20.43
C VAL A 17 2.79 23.35 -19.52
N ALA A 18 1.77 24.20 -19.65
CA ALA A 18 1.64 25.39 -18.83
C ALA A 18 1.25 25.03 -17.38
N GLU A 19 1.60 25.88 -16.42
CA GLU A 19 1.12 25.74 -15.04
C GLU A 19 -0.38 26.04 -14.95
N LEU A 20 -1.03 25.63 -13.85
CA LEU A 20 -2.44 25.93 -13.60
C LEU A 20 -2.68 27.44 -13.61
N ASN A 21 -3.79 27.87 -14.21
CA ASN A 21 -4.22 29.28 -14.12
C ASN A 21 -4.88 29.58 -12.76
N ASP A 22 -5.26 30.85 -12.53
CA ASP A 22 -5.85 31.28 -11.25
C ASP A 22 -7.14 30.52 -10.90
N ALA A 23 -8.01 30.31 -11.89
CA ALA A 23 -9.25 29.55 -11.69
C ALA A 23 -8.99 28.08 -11.33
N GLU A 24 -8.06 27.42 -12.00
CA GLU A 24 -7.65 26.04 -11.69
C GLU A 24 -6.93 25.96 -10.33
N CYS A 25 -6.22 27.01 -9.92
CA CYS A 25 -5.63 27.13 -8.59
C CYS A 25 -6.70 27.28 -7.49
N GLU A 26 -7.78 28.02 -7.75
CA GLU A 26 -8.92 28.10 -6.83
C GLU A 26 -9.62 26.74 -6.70
N GLN A 27 -9.89 26.07 -7.83
CA GLN A 27 -10.46 24.72 -7.84
C GLN A 27 -9.58 23.73 -7.05
N LEU A 28 -8.26 23.80 -7.22
CA LEU A 28 -7.31 23.00 -6.45
C LEU A 28 -7.38 23.32 -4.94
N SER A 29 -7.52 24.59 -4.56
CA SER A 29 -7.70 24.99 -3.16
C SER A 29 -8.96 24.37 -2.55
N VAL A 30 -10.07 24.36 -3.30
CA VAL A 30 -11.32 23.71 -2.89
C VAL A 30 -11.11 22.20 -2.71
N VAL A 31 -10.54 21.52 -3.70
CA VAL A 31 -10.25 20.08 -3.65
C VAL A 31 -9.37 19.72 -2.44
N ARG A 32 -8.31 20.49 -2.20
CA ARG A 32 -7.42 20.31 -1.05
C ARG A 32 -8.16 20.42 0.28
N ARG A 33 -8.89 21.51 0.48
CA ARG A 33 -9.64 21.76 1.72
C ARG A 33 -10.70 20.70 1.93
N PHE A 34 -11.41 20.29 0.89
CA PHE A 34 -12.43 19.24 0.96
C PHE A 34 -11.83 17.89 1.43
N GLY A 35 -10.72 17.45 0.82
CA GLY A 35 -10.04 16.22 1.28
C GLY A 35 -9.40 16.36 2.68
N THR A 36 -8.95 17.55 3.06
CA THR A 36 -8.40 17.82 4.40
C THR A 36 -9.49 17.74 5.46
N THR A 37 -10.65 18.35 5.20
CA THR A 37 -11.83 18.22 6.06
C THR A 37 -12.27 16.76 6.17
N GLY A 38 -12.28 16.01 5.07
CA GLY A 38 -12.55 14.58 5.09
C GLY A 38 -11.58 13.81 6.00
N SER A 39 -10.28 14.09 5.88
CA SER A 39 -9.23 13.46 6.69
C SER A 39 -9.34 13.83 8.18
N LEU A 40 -9.72 15.07 8.50
CA LEU A 40 -10.01 15.51 9.87
C LEU A 40 -11.22 14.80 10.45
N LEU A 41 -12.31 14.69 9.68
CA LEU A 41 -13.51 13.96 10.09
C LEU A 41 -13.21 12.48 10.32
N MET A 42 -12.38 11.86 9.49
CA MET A 42 -11.90 10.50 9.71
C MET A 42 -11.09 10.38 11.01
N ALA A 43 -10.17 11.29 11.28
CA ALA A 43 -9.40 11.28 12.54
C ALA A 43 -10.31 11.42 13.76
N LEU A 44 -11.30 12.33 13.70
CA LEU A 44 -12.26 12.57 14.78
C LEU A 44 -13.21 11.39 14.98
N GLY A 45 -13.81 10.87 13.90
CA GLY A 45 -14.66 9.68 13.96
C GLY A 45 -13.88 8.43 14.38
N GLY A 46 -12.61 8.33 13.98
CA GLY A 46 -11.71 7.25 14.36
C GLY A 46 -11.54 7.13 15.87
N MET A 47 -11.62 8.24 16.62
CA MET A 47 -11.59 8.20 18.10
C MET A 47 -12.68 7.30 18.71
N GLY A 48 -13.80 7.10 18.01
CA GLY A 48 -14.89 6.22 18.45
C GLY A 48 -15.12 4.97 17.60
N ALA A 49 -14.61 4.96 16.36
CA ALA A 49 -14.84 3.89 15.39
C ALA A 49 -13.54 3.42 14.69
N GLY A 50 -12.39 3.66 15.30
CA GLY A 50 -11.08 3.16 14.91
C GLY A 50 -10.60 2.04 15.85
N ALA A 51 -9.44 1.50 15.55
CA ALA A 51 -8.78 0.45 16.31
C ALA A 51 -8.02 1.03 17.51
N THR A 52 -8.73 1.61 18.48
CA THR A 52 -8.14 2.10 19.74
C THR A 52 -7.69 0.93 20.63
N PRO A 53 -6.71 1.13 21.53
CA PRO A 53 -6.32 0.10 22.50
C PRO A 53 -7.52 -0.41 23.29
N VAL A 54 -7.58 -1.72 23.52
CA VAL A 54 -8.68 -2.35 24.28
C VAL A 54 -8.49 -2.16 25.78
N ILE A 55 -7.24 -2.22 26.24
CA ILE A 55 -6.83 -1.92 27.62
C ILE A 55 -6.23 -0.52 27.63
N ASP A 56 -6.46 0.24 28.71
CA ASP A 56 -5.90 1.58 28.94
C ASP A 56 -6.18 2.57 27.81
N ASN A 57 -7.38 2.51 27.23
CA ASN A 57 -7.81 3.47 26.23
C ASN A 57 -7.89 4.90 26.84
N PRO A 58 -7.04 5.85 26.43
CA PRO A 58 -6.95 7.16 27.05
C PRO A 58 -8.18 8.03 26.77
N LEU A 59 -9.02 7.63 25.80
CA LEU A 59 -10.26 8.33 25.47
C LEU A 59 -11.42 7.89 26.36
N GLN A 60 -11.31 6.72 26.99
CA GLN A 60 -12.36 6.19 27.85
C GLN A 60 -12.42 6.97 29.17
N GLY A 61 -13.61 7.42 29.56
CA GLY A 61 -13.80 8.21 30.79
C GLY A 61 -13.52 9.72 30.64
N VAL A 62 -12.97 10.18 29.51
CA VAL A 62 -12.75 11.61 29.25
C VAL A 62 -14.05 12.28 28.78
N ARG A 63 -14.34 13.51 29.25
CA ARG A 63 -15.61 14.21 28.96
C ARG A 63 -15.83 14.45 27.46
N LEU A 64 -15.16 15.45 26.87
CA LEU A 64 -15.40 15.84 25.48
C LEU A 64 -14.76 14.83 24.51
N PHE A 65 -13.50 14.47 24.72
CA PHE A 65 -12.77 13.55 23.84
C PHE A 65 -13.30 12.10 23.89
N GLY A 66 -13.92 11.69 25.00
CA GLY A 66 -14.56 10.38 25.11
C GLY A 66 -15.97 10.32 24.49
N LEU A 67 -16.55 11.42 24.02
CA LEU A 67 -17.88 11.40 23.41
C LEU A 67 -17.92 10.49 22.17
N ALA A 68 -16.87 10.52 21.35
CA ALA A 68 -16.76 9.66 20.17
C ALA A 68 -16.83 8.17 20.55
N THR A 69 -16.15 7.77 21.63
CA THR A 69 -16.15 6.39 22.13
C THR A 69 -17.52 5.93 22.63
N ARG A 70 -18.36 6.86 23.13
CA ARG A 70 -19.72 6.58 23.61
C ARG A 70 -20.76 6.53 22.49
N LEU A 71 -20.43 7.06 21.31
CA LEU A 71 -21.31 7.12 20.14
C LEU A 71 -20.70 6.41 18.92
N PRO A 72 -20.36 5.10 19.02
CA PRO A 72 -19.59 4.40 17.99
C PRO A 72 -20.28 4.38 16.62
N THR A 73 -21.60 4.31 16.56
CA THR A 73 -22.36 4.36 15.30
C THR A 73 -22.26 5.72 14.61
N VAL A 74 -22.34 6.81 15.38
CA VAL A 74 -22.18 8.18 14.84
C VAL A 74 -20.74 8.41 14.41
N SER A 75 -19.78 7.98 15.23
CA SER A 75 -18.36 8.02 14.92
C SER A 75 -18.03 7.28 13.61
N LEU A 76 -18.66 6.13 13.38
CA LEU A 76 -18.53 5.37 12.13
C LEU A 76 -19.14 6.11 10.94
N ALA A 77 -20.31 6.74 11.11
CA ALA A 77 -20.95 7.54 10.07
C ALA A 77 -20.09 8.76 9.67
N VAL A 78 -19.48 9.43 10.66
CA VAL A 78 -18.52 10.52 10.45
C VAL A 78 -17.27 10.03 9.72
N CYS A 79 -16.77 8.82 10.02
CA CYS A 79 -15.69 8.20 9.25
C CYS A 79 -16.09 7.99 7.79
N TYR A 80 -17.28 7.45 7.51
CA TYR A 80 -17.75 7.24 6.13
C TYR A 80 -17.97 8.54 5.35
N LEU A 81 -18.46 9.59 6.02
CA LEU A 81 -18.48 10.94 5.46
C LEU A 81 -17.07 11.37 5.04
N GLY A 82 -16.09 11.26 5.94
CA GLY A 82 -14.71 11.63 5.66
C GLY A 82 -14.05 10.79 4.55
N ILE A 83 -14.30 9.48 4.53
CA ILE A 83 -13.87 8.55 3.47
C ILE A 83 -14.40 9.02 2.12
N GLY A 84 -15.72 9.29 2.03
CA GLY A 84 -16.35 9.79 0.81
C GLY A 84 -15.74 11.12 0.36
N MET A 85 -15.47 12.02 1.30
CA MET A 85 -14.84 13.32 0.99
C MET A 85 -13.43 13.18 0.41
N VAL A 86 -12.58 12.33 1.01
CA VAL A 86 -11.21 12.09 0.53
C VAL A 86 -11.21 11.41 -0.84
N ILE A 87 -12.07 10.42 -1.05
CA ILE A 87 -12.20 9.73 -2.35
C ILE A 87 -12.63 10.71 -3.44
N LEU A 88 -13.65 11.52 -3.20
CA LEU A 88 -14.13 12.51 -4.17
C LEU A 88 -13.07 13.59 -4.44
N ALA A 89 -12.39 14.08 -3.41
CA ALA A 89 -11.27 15.00 -3.57
C ALA A 89 -10.15 14.40 -4.43
N TRP A 90 -9.82 13.12 -4.21
CA TRP A 90 -8.83 12.41 -5.02
C TRP A 90 -9.26 12.23 -6.48
N LEU A 91 -10.54 11.95 -6.73
CA LEU A 91 -11.09 11.87 -8.09
C LEU A 91 -11.05 13.23 -8.80
N TRP A 92 -11.40 14.32 -8.11
CA TRP A 92 -11.30 15.68 -8.65
C TRP A 92 -9.85 16.12 -8.87
N LEU A 93 -8.94 15.74 -7.98
CA LEU A 93 -7.50 15.94 -8.17
C LEU A 93 -7.01 15.23 -9.43
N GLY A 94 -7.52 14.02 -9.70
CA GLY A 94 -7.22 13.26 -10.92
C GLY A 94 -7.60 14.00 -12.20
N ARG A 95 -8.65 14.83 -12.18
CA ARG A 95 -9.02 15.70 -13.31
C ARG A 95 -7.93 16.75 -13.58
N LEU A 96 -7.32 17.33 -12.54
CA LEU A 96 -6.27 18.35 -12.65
C LEU A 96 -4.90 17.78 -13.07
N VAL A 97 -4.74 16.47 -13.00
CA VAL A 97 -3.51 15.77 -13.36
C VAL A 97 -3.65 14.99 -14.69
N ALA A 98 -4.86 14.93 -15.24
CA ALA A 98 -5.18 14.20 -16.47
C ALA A 98 -4.29 14.62 -17.65
N ALA A 99 -3.77 13.62 -18.37
CA ALA A 99 -2.84 13.83 -19.48
C ALA A 99 -3.43 14.66 -20.65
N GLN A 100 -4.76 14.70 -20.76
CA GLN A 100 -5.48 15.45 -21.80
C GLN A 100 -5.46 16.97 -21.58
N ARG A 101 -5.02 17.46 -20.41
CA ARG A 101 -4.92 18.90 -20.14
C ARG A 101 -3.57 19.47 -20.62
N GLY A 102 -3.65 20.64 -21.25
CA GLY A 102 -2.51 21.49 -21.61
C GLY A 102 -1.90 22.25 -20.44
N ARG A 103 -2.63 22.37 -19.32
CA ARG A 103 -2.15 22.87 -18.02
C ARG A 103 -2.19 21.79 -16.96
N ARG A 104 -1.18 21.73 -16.09
CA ARG A 104 -1.09 20.66 -15.08
C ARG A 104 -0.58 21.15 -13.73
N LEU A 105 -0.99 20.39 -12.72
CA LEU A 105 -0.57 20.56 -11.35
C LEU A 105 0.96 20.38 -11.20
N SER A 106 1.59 21.29 -10.45
CA SER A 106 3.03 21.22 -10.17
C SER A 106 3.36 20.17 -9.09
N ARG A 107 4.64 19.80 -8.99
CA ARG A 107 5.10 18.84 -7.96
C ARG A 107 4.85 19.37 -6.55
N SER A 108 5.25 20.61 -6.28
CA SER A 108 5.03 21.27 -4.98
C SER A 108 3.55 21.33 -4.61
N GLN A 109 2.71 21.60 -5.61
CA GLN A 109 1.27 21.58 -5.41
C GLN A 109 0.76 20.19 -4.99
N LEU A 110 1.23 19.10 -5.60
CA LEU A 110 0.80 17.76 -5.20
C LEU A 110 1.30 17.37 -3.82
N ASP A 111 2.57 17.65 -3.53
CA ASP A 111 3.18 17.31 -2.23
C ASP A 111 2.46 18.04 -1.09
N ARG A 112 2.07 19.31 -1.29
CA ARG A 112 1.26 20.06 -0.32
C ARG A 112 -0.12 19.42 -0.14
N THR A 113 -0.79 19.00 -1.21
CA THR A 113 -2.09 18.31 -1.11
C THR A 113 -1.95 17.00 -0.31
N LEU A 114 -0.93 16.20 -0.63
CA LEU A 114 -0.65 14.94 0.04
C LEU A 114 -0.38 15.17 1.54
N ALA A 115 0.43 16.16 1.89
CA ALA A 115 0.69 16.52 3.28
C ALA A 115 -0.59 16.96 4.01
N MET A 116 -1.41 17.81 3.39
CA MET A 116 -2.67 18.27 3.99
C MET A 116 -3.67 17.14 4.25
N TRP A 117 -3.69 16.08 3.43
CA TRP A 117 -4.56 14.92 3.65
C TRP A 117 -3.95 13.91 4.62
N THR A 118 -2.62 13.79 4.64
CA THR A 118 -1.90 12.84 5.51
C THR A 118 -1.89 13.31 6.97
N VAL A 119 -1.56 14.58 7.22
CA VAL A 119 -1.31 15.13 8.57
C VAL A 119 -2.48 14.89 9.53
N PRO A 120 -3.76 15.16 9.18
CA PRO A 120 -4.87 14.89 10.08
C PRO A 120 -4.96 13.42 10.53
N LEU A 121 -4.69 12.48 9.61
CA LEU A 121 -4.78 11.04 9.88
C LEU A 121 -3.68 10.56 10.85
N LEU A 122 -2.59 11.32 11.01
CA LEU A 122 -1.51 10.99 11.95
C LEU A 122 -1.93 11.09 13.41
N PHE A 123 -2.87 11.99 13.70
CA PHE A 123 -3.37 12.27 15.04
C PHE A 123 -4.57 11.40 15.42
N GLY A 124 -5.14 10.66 14.47
CA GLY A 124 -6.19 9.68 14.74
C GLY A 124 -5.64 8.34 15.24
N PRO A 125 -6.48 7.51 15.89
CA PRO A 125 -6.13 6.11 16.13
C PRO A 125 -6.00 5.37 14.80
N PRO A 126 -5.35 4.19 14.77
CA PRO A 126 -5.35 3.35 13.58
C PRO A 126 -6.77 3.04 13.12
N MET A 127 -7.00 3.02 11.81
CA MET A 127 -8.29 2.70 11.23
C MET A 127 -8.13 1.58 10.19
N PHE A 128 -9.26 0.93 9.85
CA PHE A 128 -9.38 -0.10 8.81
C PHE A 128 -8.70 -1.45 9.10
N SER A 129 -7.80 -1.52 10.08
CA SER A 129 -7.19 -2.76 10.54
C SER A 129 -6.69 -2.61 11.98
N THR A 130 -6.59 -3.73 12.70
CA THR A 130 -5.90 -3.81 14.01
C THR A 130 -4.53 -4.50 13.89
N ASP A 131 -4.02 -4.71 12.66
CA ASP A 131 -2.75 -5.41 12.40
C ASP A 131 -1.53 -4.75 13.07
N VAL A 132 -1.55 -3.43 13.32
CA VAL A 132 -0.44 -2.76 14.02
C VAL A 132 -0.18 -3.37 15.40
N TYR A 133 -1.21 -3.86 16.09
CA TYR A 133 -1.05 -4.59 17.35
C TYR A 133 -0.39 -5.95 17.13
N SER A 134 -0.71 -6.64 16.03
CA SER A 134 -0.01 -7.87 15.64
C SER A 134 1.47 -7.61 15.41
N TYR A 135 1.81 -6.49 14.75
CA TYR A 135 3.20 -6.14 14.47
C TYR A 135 4.01 -5.93 15.76
N LEU A 136 3.45 -5.13 16.67
CA LEU A 136 4.08 -4.84 17.96
C LEU A 136 4.14 -6.09 18.84
N ALA A 137 3.07 -6.89 18.91
CA ALA A 137 3.03 -8.12 19.67
C ALA A 137 4.11 -9.10 19.20
N GLN A 138 4.21 -9.33 17.89
CA GLN A 138 5.23 -10.23 17.33
C GLN A 138 6.65 -9.74 17.61
N CYS A 139 6.90 -8.42 17.61
CA CYS A 139 8.20 -7.87 18.00
C CYS A 139 8.48 -8.03 19.50
N LYS A 140 7.45 -7.88 20.36
CA LYS A 140 7.54 -8.14 21.81
C LYS A 140 7.88 -9.60 22.12
N ILE A 141 7.38 -10.55 21.32
CA ILE A 141 7.75 -11.97 21.42
C ILE A 141 9.27 -12.14 21.24
N VAL A 142 9.85 -11.50 20.22
CA VAL A 142 11.30 -11.52 19.99
C VAL A 142 12.07 -10.86 21.15
N ALA A 143 11.57 -9.74 21.66
CA ALA A 143 12.20 -9.04 22.78
C ALA A 143 12.23 -9.89 24.07
N LYS A 144 11.23 -10.77 24.27
CA LYS A 144 11.20 -11.77 25.34
C LYS A 144 12.10 -12.99 25.08
N GLY A 145 12.86 -13.02 23.99
CA GLY A 145 13.71 -14.16 23.61
C GLY A 145 12.95 -15.37 23.08
N LEU A 146 11.68 -15.22 22.70
CA LEU A 146 10.84 -16.27 22.13
C LEU A 146 10.88 -16.21 20.59
N ASN A 147 10.64 -17.36 19.94
CA ASN A 147 10.66 -17.45 18.48
C ASN A 147 9.28 -17.17 17.86
N PRO A 148 9.05 -16.01 17.21
CA PRO A 148 7.75 -15.65 16.63
C PRO A 148 7.38 -16.51 15.41
N TYR A 149 8.30 -17.34 14.90
CA TYR A 149 8.04 -18.30 13.83
C TYR A 149 7.43 -19.61 14.32
N GLU A 150 7.41 -19.85 15.63
CA GLU A 150 6.87 -21.06 16.23
C GLU A 150 5.60 -20.80 17.02
N ILE A 151 5.51 -19.63 17.67
CA ILE A 151 4.43 -19.30 18.61
C ILE A 151 3.69 -18.02 18.20
N GLY A 152 2.35 -18.05 18.32
CA GLY A 152 1.49 -16.89 18.09
C GLY A 152 1.41 -15.94 19.31
N PRO A 153 0.95 -14.69 19.12
CA PRO A 153 0.82 -13.70 20.20
C PRO A 153 0.05 -14.16 21.45
N ALA A 154 -1.06 -14.91 21.29
CA ALA A 154 -1.88 -15.33 22.42
C ALA A 154 -1.08 -16.19 23.41
N LEU A 155 -0.41 -17.21 22.89
CA LEU A 155 0.31 -18.19 23.69
C LEU A 155 1.64 -17.61 24.21
N ALA A 156 2.31 -16.75 23.43
CA ALA A 156 3.61 -16.20 23.81
C ALA A 156 3.52 -15.08 24.85
N LEU A 157 2.48 -14.23 24.77
CA LEU A 157 2.34 -13.08 25.64
C LEU A 157 1.27 -13.26 26.73
N GLY A 158 0.31 -14.16 26.51
CA GLY A 158 -0.90 -14.31 27.32
C GLY A 158 -2.05 -13.48 26.77
N THR A 159 -3.29 -13.95 26.95
CA THR A 159 -4.51 -13.30 26.42
C THR A 159 -4.84 -11.96 27.10
N ASP A 160 -4.25 -11.70 28.26
CA ASP A 160 -4.40 -10.46 29.01
C ASP A 160 -3.33 -9.40 28.66
N ASP A 161 -2.32 -9.75 27.86
CA ASP A 161 -1.35 -8.76 27.39
C ASP A 161 -2.05 -7.68 26.53
N PRO A 162 -1.80 -6.38 26.80
CA PRO A 162 -2.47 -5.27 26.09
C PRO A 162 -2.33 -5.31 24.57
N LEU A 163 -1.20 -5.78 24.04
CA LEU A 163 -1.00 -5.93 22.60
C LEU A 163 -1.74 -7.17 22.09
N ALA A 164 -1.57 -8.32 22.76
CA ALA A 164 -2.20 -9.58 22.35
C ALA A 164 -3.75 -9.48 22.26
N ARG A 165 -4.37 -8.72 23.17
CA ARG A 165 -5.82 -8.44 23.14
C ARG A 165 -6.25 -7.60 21.93
N GLY A 166 -5.38 -6.72 21.43
CA GLY A 166 -5.61 -5.90 20.23
C GLY A 166 -5.34 -6.63 18.90
N VAL A 167 -4.64 -7.77 18.93
CA VAL A 167 -4.35 -8.58 17.73
C VAL A 167 -5.67 -9.11 17.13
N PRO A 168 -5.86 -9.01 15.79
CA PRO A 168 -6.98 -9.64 15.11
C PRO A 168 -7.09 -11.13 15.46
N THR A 169 -8.32 -11.62 15.63
CA THR A 169 -8.56 -13.03 15.99
C THR A 169 -7.89 -14.01 15.02
N ILE A 170 -7.87 -13.69 13.72
CA ILE A 170 -7.23 -14.50 12.68
C ILE A 170 -5.70 -14.65 12.85
N TRP A 171 -5.05 -13.72 13.55
CA TRP A 171 -3.60 -13.70 13.73
C TRP A 171 -3.14 -14.08 15.13
N ARG A 172 -4.07 -14.17 16.08
CA ARG A 172 -3.72 -14.28 17.50
C ARG A 172 -2.99 -15.58 17.84
N ASP A 173 -3.34 -16.66 17.15
CA ASP A 173 -2.82 -18.01 17.39
C ASP A 173 -1.88 -18.49 16.27
N THR A 174 -1.53 -17.63 15.31
CA THR A 174 -0.69 -18.01 14.18
C THR A 174 0.74 -17.45 14.32
N PRO A 175 1.76 -18.21 13.90
CA PRO A 175 3.13 -17.69 13.82
C PRO A 175 3.25 -16.51 12.87
N SER A 176 4.27 -15.67 13.06
CA SER A 176 4.49 -14.50 12.21
C SER A 176 4.79 -14.89 10.76
N PRO A 177 4.14 -14.26 9.75
CA PRO A 177 4.45 -14.44 8.34
C PRO A 177 5.58 -13.51 7.83
N TYR A 178 6.23 -12.72 8.70
CA TYR A 178 7.16 -11.68 8.28
C TYR A 178 8.62 -12.14 8.24
N GLY A 179 9.41 -11.56 7.34
CA GLY A 179 10.83 -11.88 7.23
C GLY A 179 11.66 -11.31 8.38
N PRO A 180 12.97 -11.62 8.44
CA PRO A 180 13.79 -11.26 9.59
C PRO A 180 13.99 -9.73 9.74
N PHE A 181 14.02 -8.95 8.65
CA PHE A 181 14.22 -7.49 8.78
C PHE A 181 13.06 -6.80 9.49
N PHE A 182 11.84 -7.36 9.37
CA PHE A 182 10.68 -6.91 10.14
C PHE A 182 10.98 -6.85 11.65
N PHE A 183 11.60 -7.90 12.18
CA PHE A 183 11.96 -7.97 13.60
C PHE A 183 13.15 -7.08 13.95
N THR A 184 14.07 -6.85 13.01
CA THR A 184 15.23 -5.98 13.24
C THR A 184 14.81 -4.54 13.51
N TYR A 185 13.99 -3.93 12.64
CA TYR A 185 13.50 -2.57 12.90
C TYR A 185 12.37 -2.56 13.93
N GLY A 186 11.62 -3.67 14.07
CA GLY A 186 10.54 -3.83 15.04
C GLY A 186 10.98 -3.75 16.50
N ARG A 187 12.29 -3.90 16.76
CA ARG A 187 12.91 -3.61 18.07
C ARG A 187 12.85 -2.12 18.45
N ILE A 188 12.79 -1.20 17.48
CA ILE A 188 12.82 0.24 17.77
C ILE A 188 11.57 0.70 18.54
N PRO A 189 10.32 0.39 18.09
CA PRO A 189 9.14 0.70 18.88
C PRO A 189 9.15 0.04 20.27
N GLU A 190 9.59 -1.20 20.36
CA GLU A 190 9.63 -1.96 21.62
C GLU A 190 10.59 -1.32 22.63
N TRP A 191 11.83 -1.01 22.20
CA TRP A 191 12.85 -0.41 23.06
C TRP A 191 12.48 0.99 23.56
N LEU A 192 11.83 1.80 22.71
CA LEU A 192 11.48 3.18 23.04
C LEU A 192 10.14 3.31 23.79
N ALA A 193 9.15 2.46 23.49
CA ALA A 193 7.82 2.54 24.08
C ALA A 193 7.63 1.62 25.30
N GLY A 194 8.42 0.55 25.41
CA GLY A 194 8.19 -0.51 26.39
C GLY A 194 6.77 -1.07 26.29
N ASP A 195 6.05 -1.08 27.42
CA ASP A 195 4.66 -1.55 27.49
C ASP A 195 3.62 -0.50 27.05
N ASN A 196 4.03 0.72 26.67
CA ASN A 196 3.09 1.74 26.20
C ASN A 196 2.63 1.45 24.76
N VAL A 197 1.43 0.87 24.66
CA VAL A 197 0.80 0.50 23.38
C VAL A 197 0.69 1.68 22.41
N ILE A 198 0.27 2.85 22.89
CA ILE A 198 0.05 4.03 22.05
C ILE A 198 1.37 4.53 21.47
N ALA A 199 2.39 4.66 22.32
CA ALA A 199 3.73 5.07 21.88
C ALA A 199 4.28 4.05 20.86
N GLY A 200 4.10 2.75 21.09
CA GLY A 200 4.47 1.71 20.14
C GLY A 200 3.78 1.87 18.77
N VAL A 201 2.47 2.13 18.77
CA VAL A 201 1.69 2.38 17.53
C VAL A 201 2.18 3.62 16.81
N LEU A 202 2.43 4.73 17.53
CA LEU A 202 2.93 5.97 16.94
C LEU A 202 4.33 5.79 16.35
N LEU A 203 5.23 5.09 17.04
CA LEU A 203 6.57 4.79 16.54
C LEU A 203 6.52 3.89 15.30
N HIS A 204 5.68 2.85 15.30
CA HIS A 204 5.48 2.02 14.12
C HIS A 204 4.92 2.84 12.94
N ARG A 205 4.02 3.78 13.21
CA ARG A 205 3.49 4.71 12.21
C ARG A 205 4.59 5.60 11.62
N LEU A 206 5.57 6.06 12.40
CA LEU A 206 6.72 6.80 11.86
C LEU A 206 7.54 5.95 10.88
N ILE A 207 7.70 4.65 11.15
CA ILE A 207 8.37 3.71 10.24
C ILE A 207 7.58 3.56 8.94
N ALA A 208 6.26 3.41 9.03
CA ALA A 208 5.39 3.38 7.86
C ALA A 208 5.49 4.68 7.03
N LEU A 209 5.53 5.85 7.69
CA LEU A 209 5.70 7.15 7.03
C LEU A 209 7.06 7.29 6.34
N ALA A 210 8.13 6.74 6.90
CA ALA A 210 9.43 6.67 6.21
C ALA A 210 9.32 5.86 4.91
N GLY A 211 8.59 4.74 4.94
CA GLY A 211 8.19 3.97 3.75
C GLY A 211 7.46 4.80 2.70
N ILE A 212 6.48 5.59 3.12
CA ILE A 212 5.73 6.49 2.23
C ILE A 212 6.62 7.59 1.66
N GLY A 213 7.52 8.17 2.47
CA GLY A 213 8.53 9.13 2.00
C GLY A 213 9.42 8.54 0.91
N MET A 214 9.84 7.28 1.06
CA MET A 214 10.57 6.53 0.04
C MET A 214 9.76 6.34 -1.25
N ILE A 215 8.45 6.04 -1.16
CA ILE A 215 7.56 5.97 -2.33
C ILE A 215 7.48 7.32 -3.03
N VAL A 216 7.23 8.42 -2.29
CA VAL A 216 7.15 9.80 -2.80
C VAL A 216 8.46 10.25 -3.46
N TRP A 217 9.60 9.69 -3.02
CA TRP A 217 10.90 9.93 -3.63
C TRP A 217 11.12 9.08 -4.90
N ALA A 218 10.87 7.77 -4.84
CA ALA A 218 11.24 6.83 -5.91
C ALA A 218 10.28 6.87 -7.10
N LEU A 219 8.97 6.88 -6.82
CA LEU A 219 7.91 6.82 -7.83
C LEU A 219 8.05 7.86 -8.95
N PRO A 220 8.23 9.17 -8.66
CA PRO A 220 8.38 10.18 -9.72
C PRO A 220 9.68 10.03 -10.51
N ARG A 221 10.75 9.48 -9.92
CA ARG A 221 12.03 9.23 -10.60
C ARG A 221 11.93 8.06 -11.56
N LEU A 222 11.28 6.98 -11.12
CA LEU A 222 10.96 5.83 -11.96
C LEU A 222 9.99 6.23 -13.09
N ALA A 223 8.99 7.06 -12.80
CA ALA A 223 8.07 7.58 -13.80
C ALA A 223 8.80 8.34 -14.92
N LYS A 224 9.77 9.20 -14.57
CA LYS A 224 10.61 9.90 -15.56
C LYS A 224 11.37 8.93 -16.46
N ARG A 225 11.95 7.86 -15.90
CA ARG A 225 12.68 6.84 -16.68
C ARG A 225 11.79 6.13 -17.69
N CYS A 226 10.51 5.94 -17.38
CA CYS A 226 9.53 5.31 -18.26
C CYS A 226 8.74 6.30 -19.13
N GLY A 227 9.10 7.59 -19.09
CA GLY A 227 8.41 8.66 -19.82
C GLY A 227 6.94 8.84 -19.41
N VAL A 228 6.60 8.53 -18.16
CA VAL A 228 5.30 8.79 -17.53
C VAL A 228 5.36 10.10 -16.76
N ASN A 229 4.26 10.86 -16.75
CA ASN A 229 4.20 12.11 -16.01
C ASN A 229 4.36 11.85 -14.49
N PRO A 230 5.36 12.46 -13.82
CA PRO A 230 5.64 12.17 -12.41
C PRO A 230 4.52 12.56 -11.44
N VAL A 231 3.77 13.62 -11.76
CA VAL A 231 2.64 14.09 -10.94
C VAL A 231 1.46 13.13 -11.09
N ALA A 232 1.20 12.63 -12.29
CA ALA A 232 0.20 11.58 -12.52
C ALA A 232 0.53 10.27 -11.80
N ALA A 233 1.81 9.86 -11.83
CA ALA A 233 2.26 8.71 -11.09
C ALA A 233 2.05 8.88 -9.58
N LEU A 234 2.42 10.04 -9.02
CA LEU A 234 2.20 10.34 -7.61
C LEU A 234 0.71 10.43 -7.23
N TRP A 235 -0.15 10.96 -8.10
CA TRP A 235 -1.60 10.98 -7.86
C TRP A 235 -2.18 9.56 -7.75
N LEU A 236 -1.84 8.68 -8.69
CA LEU A 236 -2.37 7.31 -8.72
C LEU A 236 -1.70 6.38 -7.69
N GLY A 237 -0.42 6.65 -7.36
CA GLY A 237 0.37 5.84 -6.44
C GLY A 237 0.38 6.38 -5.01
N ALA A 238 1.03 7.52 -4.75
CA ALA A 238 1.28 8.02 -3.39
C ALA A 238 0.08 8.73 -2.76
N ALA A 239 -0.70 9.49 -3.54
CA ALA A 239 -1.91 10.17 -3.09
C ALA A 239 -3.17 9.29 -3.19
N ASN A 240 -3.00 8.00 -3.51
CA ASN A 240 -4.07 7.03 -3.58
C ASN A 240 -4.79 6.90 -2.21
N PRO A 241 -6.13 6.94 -2.15
CA PRO A 241 -6.89 6.74 -0.93
C PRO A 241 -6.47 5.49 -0.13
N LEU A 242 -6.10 4.38 -0.79
CA LEU A 242 -5.62 3.18 -0.10
C LEU A 242 -4.29 3.42 0.65
N VAL A 243 -3.41 4.30 0.15
CA VAL A 243 -2.19 4.72 0.88
C VAL A 243 -2.58 5.50 2.13
N LEU A 244 -3.49 6.47 2.00
CA LEU A 244 -3.94 7.29 3.15
C LEU A 244 -4.67 6.45 4.20
N PHE A 245 -5.53 5.53 3.76
CA PHE A 245 -6.38 4.77 4.67
C PHE A 245 -5.61 3.64 5.34
N HIS A 246 -4.81 2.89 4.59
CA HIS A 246 -4.14 1.71 5.12
C HIS A 246 -2.70 1.99 5.51
N LEU A 247 -1.89 2.60 4.64
CA LEU A 247 -0.47 2.78 4.93
C LEU A 247 -0.22 3.91 5.96
N VAL A 248 -0.96 5.02 5.87
CA VAL A 248 -0.86 6.14 6.83
C VAL A 248 -1.69 5.85 8.08
N SER A 249 -3.02 5.80 7.96
CA SER A 249 -3.90 5.68 9.13
C SER A 249 -3.76 4.30 9.79
N GLY A 250 -3.93 3.22 9.03
CA GLY A 250 -3.76 1.84 9.49
C GLY A 250 -2.31 1.44 9.88
N ALA A 251 -1.31 2.28 9.57
CA ALA A 251 0.10 2.05 9.89
C ALA A 251 0.64 0.69 9.38
N HIS A 252 0.21 0.28 8.18
CA HIS A 252 0.60 -1.00 7.61
C HIS A 252 2.10 -1.08 7.25
N ASN A 253 2.75 -2.17 7.67
CA ASN A 253 4.19 -2.38 7.48
C ASN A 253 4.59 -2.52 6.00
N GLU A 254 3.64 -2.80 5.10
CA GLU A 254 3.84 -2.78 3.66
C GLU A 254 4.31 -1.43 3.13
N ALA A 255 4.06 -0.33 3.85
CA ALA A 255 4.58 0.98 3.48
C ALA A 255 6.11 0.98 3.37
N LEU A 256 6.80 0.39 4.35
CA LEU A 256 8.26 0.29 4.36
C LEU A 256 8.74 -0.69 3.29
N MET A 257 8.06 -1.83 3.14
CA MET A 257 8.35 -2.83 2.10
C MET A 257 8.29 -2.21 0.70
N ILE A 258 7.19 -1.52 0.35
CA ILE A 258 7.02 -0.90 -0.97
C ILE A 258 8.04 0.22 -1.15
N GLY A 259 8.26 1.05 -0.12
CA GLY A 259 9.25 2.13 -0.16
C GLY A 259 10.66 1.63 -0.47
N LEU A 260 11.14 0.63 0.26
CA LEU A 260 12.44 0.00 0.03
C LEU A 260 12.54 -0.66 -1.34
N LEU A 261 11.48 -1.35 -1.78
CA LEU A 261 11.42 -1.94 -3.12
C LEU A 261 11.57 -0.87 -4.20
N MET A 262 10.81 0.23 -4.12
CA MET A 262 10.81 1.28 -5.14
C MET A 262 12.14 2.05 -5.14
N VAL A 263 12.69 2.38 -3.98
CA VAL A 263 14.02 3.04 -3.86
C VAL A 263 15.11 2.11 -4.36
N GLY A 264 15.11 0.85 -3.95
CA GLY A 264 16.09 -0.14 -4.37
C GLY A 264 16.08 -0.36 -5.88
N PHE A 265 14.89 -0.40 -6.49
CA PHE A 265 14.75 -0.48 -7.94
C PHE A 265 15.30 0.78 -8.64
N GLU A 266 14.99 1.98 -8.15
CA GLU A 266 15.50 3.23 -8.72
C GLU A 266 17.02 3.34 -8.62
N ILE A 267 17.58 3.06 -7.44
CA ILE A 267 19.02 3.11 -7.17
C ILE A 267 19.74 2.03 -7.98
N GLY A 268 19.21 0.80 -8.03
CA GLY A 268 19.81 -0.30 -8.77
C GLY A 268 19.90 -0.06 -10.28
N LEU A 269 19.04 0.81 -10.84
CA LEU A 269 19.09 1.24 -12.24
C LEU A 269 20.11 2.35 -12.52
N ARG A 270 20.79 2.90 -11.50
CA ARG A 270 21.84 3.90 -11.69
C ARG A 270 23.13 3.25 -12.19
N PRO A 271 24.00 3.99 -12.90
CA PRO A 271 25.31 3.48 -13.31
C PRO A 271 26.19 3.14 -12.10
N GLY A 272 27.03 2.11 -12.25
CA GLY A 272 28.03 1.71 -11.26
C GLY A 272 27.61 0.53 -10.37
N TRP A 273 28.55 -0.40 -10.15
CA TRP A 273 28.30 -1.63 -9.39
C TRP A 273 27.87 -1.37 -7.93
N ARG A 274 28.37 -0.31 -7.30
CA ARG A 274 27.98 0.09 -5.93
C ARG A 274 26.48 0.39 -5.83
N MET A 275 25.91 1.03 -6.85
CA MET A 275 24.48 1.35 -6.90
C MET A 275 23.64 0.10 -7.14
N VAL A 276 24.14 -0.84 -7.96
CA VAL A 276 23.50 -2.15 -8.13
C VAL A 276 23.46 -2.89 -6.80
N VAL A 277 24.59 -3.02 -6.11
CA VAL A 277 24.66 -3.71 -4.80
C VAL A 277 23.74 -3.03 -3.78
N LEU A 278 23.76 -1.70 -3.67
CA LEU A 278 22.88 -0.96 -2.77
C LEU A 278 21.39 -1.17 -3.12
N GLY A 279 21.04 -1.09 -4.41
CA GLY A 279 19.68 -1.31 -4.87
C GLY A 279 19.18 -2.73 -4.58
N THR A 280 20.01 -3.72 -4.86
CA THR A 280 19.77 -5.14 -4.54
C THR A 280 19.63 -5.36 -3.04
N ALA A 281 20.47 -4.74 -2.21
CA ALA A 281 20.37 -4.83 -0.75
C ALA A 281 19.05 -4.24 -0.25
N LEU A 282 18.63 -3.07 -0.75
CA LEU A 282 17.36 -2.45 -0.37
C LEU A 282 16.13 -3.29 -0.79
N ILE A 283 16.13 -3.87 -2.00
CA ILE A 283 15.06 -4.80 -2.41
C ILE A 283 15.10 -6.08 -1.55
N THR A 284 16.29 -6.56 -1.19
CA THR A 284 16.43 -7.71 -0.30
C THR A 284 15.88 -7.39 1.09
N LEU A 285 16.14 -6.20 1.63
CA LEU A 285 15.54 -5.74 2.89
C LEU A 285 14.02 -5.67 2.77
N ALA A 286 13.47 -5.18 1.64
CA ALA A 286 12.03 -5.24 1.38
C ALA A 286 11.48 -6.68 1.40
N ALA A 287 12.18 -7.61 0.75
CA ALA A 287 11.84 -9.04 0.76
C ALA A 287 11.96 -9.67 2.16
N ALA A 288 12.90 -9.17 2.98
CA ALA A 288 13.07 -9.54 4.37
C ALA A 288 12.06 -8.87 5.32
N ILE A 289 11.20 -7.97 4.83
CA ILE A 289 9.95 -7.59 5.51
C ILE A 289 8.86 -8.56 5.08
N LYS A 290 8.69 -8.70 3.76
CA LYS A 290 7.70 -9.55 3.14
C LYS A 290 8.22 -10.12 1.83
N ILE A 291 8.30 -11.45 1.75
CA ILE A 291 8.94 -12.15 0.63
C ILE A 291 8.32 -11.83 -0.74
N THR A 292 7.08 -11.34 -0.76
CA THR A 292 6.38 -10.90 -1.97
C THR A 292 7.12 -9.80 -2.72
N ALA A 293 8.06 -9.07 -2.10
CA ALA A 293 8.93 -8.11 -2.77
C ALA A 293 10.10 -8.75 -3.56
N ALA A 294 10.43 -10.02 -3.33
CA ALA A 294 11.56 -10.71 -3.97
C ALA A 294 11.54 -10.72 -5.52
N PRO A 295 10.38 -10.82 -6.22
CA PRO A 295 10.34 -10.72 -7.69
C PRO A 295 10.99 -9.45 -8.24
N ALA A 296 11.08 -8.36 -7.47
CA ALA A 296 11.75 -7.13 -7.89
C ALA A 296 13.24 -7.35 -8.19
N LEU A 297 13.91 -8.31 -7.55
CA LEU A 297 15.28 -8.70 -7.87
C LEU A 297 15.37 -9.30 -9.28
N GLY A 298 14.44 -10.18 -9.64
CA GLY A 298 14.38 -10.78 -10.97
C GLY A 298 14.23 -9.72 -12.07
N PHE A 299 13.30 -8.77 -11.89
CA PHE A 299 13.08 -7.69 -12.85
C PHE A 299 14.24 -6.67 -12.89
N LEU A 300 14.83 -6.33 -11.75
CA LEU A 300 16.04 -5.49 -11.73
C LEU A 300 17.20 -6.19 -12.45
N GLY A 301 17.39 -7.49 -12.18
CA GLY A 301 18.41 -8.33 -12.82
C GLY A 301 18.24 -8.39 -14.33
N ILE A 302 17.01 -8.53 -14.82
CA ILE A 302 16.69 -8.45 -16.25
C ILE A 302 17.01 -7.08 -16.83
N ALA A 303 16.65 -5.99 -16.13
CA ALA A 303 16.96 -4.64 -16.58
C ALA A 303 18.48 -4.44 -16.76
N LEU A 304 19.27 -4.95 -15.81
CA LEU A 304 20.73 -4.92 -15.88
C LEU A 304 21.26 -5.84 -16.99
N ALA A 305 20.76 -7.06 -17.11
CA ALA A 305 21.18 -8.00 -18.16
C ALA A 305 20.96 -7.42 -19.56
N ARG A 306 19.78 -6.82 -19.80
CA ARG A 306 19.45 -6.12 -21.05
C ARG A 306 20.40 -4.95 -21.33
N ARG A 307 20.80 -4.21 -20.31
CA ARG A 307 21.78 -3.12 -20.43
C ARG A 307 23.18 -3.61 -20.82
N HIS A 308 23.57 -4.83 -20.44
CA HIS A 308 24.90 -5.40 -20.72
C HIS A 308 24.97 -6.22 -22.02
N GLY A 309 23.88 -6.29 -22.79
CA GLY A 309 23.84 -6.98 -24.09
C GLY A 309 22.72 -8.01 -24.23
N GLY A 310 22.00 -8.32 -23.15
CA GLY A 310 20.80 -9.18 -23.18
C GLY A 310 21.09 -10.66 -23.46
N ARG A 311 22.33 -11.12 -23.27
CA ARG A 311 22.69 -12.54 -23.43
C ARG A 311 22.29 -13.32 -22.18
N TRP A 312 22.10 -14.64 -22.32
CA TRP A 312 21.86 -15.52 -21.17
C TRP A 312 22.97 -15.43 -20.12
N LEU A 313 24.23 -15.24 -20.55
CA LEU A 313 25.34 -15.02 -19.64
C LEU A 313 25.19 -13.73 -18.81
N ASP A 314 24.65 -12.66 -19.39
CA ASP A 314 24.42 -11.39 -18.68
C ASP A 314 23.31 -11.55 -17.63
N LEU A 315 22.30 -12.37 -17.95
CA LEU A 315 21.25 -12.75 -17.01
C LEU A 315 21.81 -13.57 -15.85
N VAL A 316 22.62 -14.60 -16.14
CA VAL A 316 23.27 -15.43 -15.12
C VAL A 316 24.17 -14.59 -14.22
N LYS A 317 25.01 -13.71 -14.78
CA LYS A 317 25.87 -12.81 -14.00
C LYS A 317 25.05 -11.91 -13.08
N SER A 318 23.97 -11.32 -13.60
CA SER A 318 23.08 -10.47 -12.81
C SER A 318 22.38 -11.25 -11.70
N ALA A 319 21.88 -12.46 -12.01
CA ALA A 319 21.21 -13.34 -11.06
C ALA A 319 22.15 -13.81 -9.94
N VAL A 320 23.37 -14.24 -10.28
CA VAL A 320 24.39 -14.66 -9.29
C VAL A 320 24.78 -13.49 -8.40
N GLY A 321 25.08 -12.33 -8.98
CA GLY A 321 25.45 -11.13 -8.19
C GLY A 321 24.34 -10.72 -7.21
N MET A 322 23.08 -10.76 -7.65
CA MET A 322 21.95 -10.48 -6.77
C MET A 322 21.69 -11.57 -5.75
N GLY A 323 21.87 -12.83 -6.12
CA GLY A 323 21.76 -13.97 -5.22
C GLY A 323 22.76 -13.91 -4.07
N VAL A 324 24.01 -13.53 -4.35
CA VAL A 324 25.05 -13.34 -3.31
C VAL A 324 24.62 -12.25 -2.32
N VAL A 325 24.16 -11.09 -2.80
CA VAL A 325 23.69 -10.01 -1.90
C VAL A 325 22.45 -10.48 -1.12
N PHE A 326 21.53 -11.19 -1.77
CA PHE A 326 20.32 -11.72 -1.13
C PHE A 326 20.66 -12.63 0.05
N VAL A 327 21.48 -13.66 -0.21
CA VAL A 327 21.92 -14.63 0.81
C VAL A 327 22.72 -13.93 1.91
N THR A 328 23.59 -12.99 1.57
CA THR A 328 24.40 -12.24 2.55
C THR A 328 23.53 -11.43 3.49
N VAL A 329 22.55 -10.68 2.97
CA VAL A 329 21.66 -9.86 3.79
C VAL A 329 20.73 -10.73 4.65
N PHE A 330 20.10 -11.76 4.07
CA PHE A 330 19.25 -12.67 4.86
C PHE A 330 20.05 -13.43 5.92
N GLY A 331 21.25 -13.91 5.59
CA GLY A 331 22.14 -14.57 6.54
C GLY A 331 22.58 -13.64 7.68
N ALA A 332 22.97 -12.41 7.34
CA ALA A 332 23.33 -11.40 8.34
C ALA A 332 22.15 -11.07 9.28
N LEU A 333 20.93 -10.96 8.76
CA LEU A 333 19.73 -10.75 9.56
C LEU A 333 19.40 -11.97 10.41
N ALA A 334 19.49 -13.18 9.87
CA ALA A 334 19.25 -14.42 10.61
C ALA A 334 20.18 -14.53 11.84
N VAL A 335 21.46 -14.19 11.66
CA VAL A 335 22.47 -14.16 12.74
C VAL A 335 22.19 -13.01 13.71
N ALA A 336 22.00 -11.78 13.23
CA ALA A 336 21.79 -10.60 14.07
C ALA A 336 20.51 -10.67 14.92
N ASN A 337 19.53 -11.45 14.47
CA ASN A 337 18.25 -11.57 15.13
C ASN A 337 18.16 -12.80 16.05
N GLY A 338 19.04 -13.80 15.86
CA GLY A 338 18.98 -15.07 16.58
C GLY A 338 17.82 -15.98 16.16
N LEU A 339 17.09 -15.63 15.09
CA LEU A 339 15.88 -16.34 14.65
C LEU A 339 16.15 -17.42 13.58
N GLY A 340 17.41 -17.51 13.11
CA GLY A 340 17.80 -18.45 12.06
C GLY A 340 16.96 -18.31 10.79
N PHE A 341 16.60 -19.45 10.19
CA PHE A 341 15.83 -19.51 8.94
C PHE A 341 14.35 -19.87 9.15
N GLY A 342 13.80 -19.63 10.35
CA GLY A 342 12.39 -19.92 10.66
C GLY A 342 11.39 -19.26 9.72
N TRP A 343 11.77 -18.13 9.11
CA TRP A 343 10.98 -17.42 8.10
C TRP A 343 10.63 -18.27 6.86
N LEU A 344 11.38 -19.33 6.56
CA LEU A 344 11.05 -20.25 5.46
C LEU A 344 9.76 -21.03 5.76
N HIS A 345 9.60 -21.50 6.99
CA HIS A 345 8.37 -22.19 7.44
C HIS A 345 7.21 -21.20 7.60
N ALA A 346 7.50 -19.96 7.97
CA ALA A 346 6.51 -18.89 8.07
C ALA A 346 5.78 -18.57 6.75
N LEU A 347 6.35 -18.97 5.60
CA LEU A 347 5.69 -18.83 4.30
C LEU A 347 4.39 -19.62 4.19
N GLU A 348 4.17 -20.60 5.07
CA GLU A 348 2.92 -21.36 5.15
C GLU A 348 1.83 -20.66 5.95
N THR A 349 2.18 -19.71 6.84
CA THR A 349 1.21 -19.00 7.69
C THR A 349 0.03 -18.40 6.90
N PRO A 350 0.23 -17.74 5.73
CA PRO A 350 -0.89 -17.26 4.91
C PRO A 350 -1.92 -18.32 4.51
N ASN A 351 -1.53 -19.60 4.46
CA ASN A 351 -2.44 -20.71 4.16
C ASN A 351 -3.28 -21.13 5.37
N LYS A 352 -2.92 -20.72 6.60
CA LYS A 352 -3.66 -21.03 7.83
C LYS A 352 -4.91 -20.17 8.02
N VAL A 353 -5.02 -19.06 7.30
CA VAL A 353 -6.14 -18.12 7.41
C VAL A 353 -6.94 -18.09 6.11
N LYS A 354 -8.27 -18.17 6.21
CA LYS A 354 -9.18 -18.07 5.07
C LYS A 354 -9.59 -16.62 4.85
N SER A 355 -9.21 -16.06 3.70
CA SER A 355 -9.60 -14.70 3.29
C SER A 355 -10.55 -14.76 2.11
N TRP A 356 -11.76 -14.25 2.30
CA TRP A 356 -12.78 -14.07 1.26
C TRP A 356 -12.38 -13.08 0.17
N LEU A 357 -11.41 -12.20 0.42
CA LEU A 357 -10.90 -11.27 -0.58
C LEU A 357 -10.00 -11.97 -1.60
N SER A 358 -9.33 -13.08 -1.24
CA SER A 358 -8.51 -13.85 -2.19
C SER A 358 -9.43 -14.52 -3.21
N PRO A 359 -9.32 -14.22 -4.52
CA PRO A 359 -10.16 -14.85 -5.54
C PRO A 359 -10.05 -16.37 -5.54
N VAL A 360 -8.84 -16.89 -5.28
CA VAL A 360 -8.58 -18.33 -5.23
C VAL A 360 -9.21 -18.99 -4.01
N THR A 361 -9.11 -18.36 -2.84
CA THR A 361 -9.75 -18.87 -1.63
C THR A 361 -11.28 -18.76 -1.72
N ALA A 362 -11.79 -17.64 -2.24
CA ALA A 362 -13.22 -17.43 -2.46
C ALA A 362 -13.81 -18.46 -3.43
N LEU A 363 -13.09 -18.77 -4.52
CA LEU A 363 -13.45 -19.84 -5.44
C LEU A 363 -13.57 -21.17 -4.69
N GLY A 364 -12.56 -21.55 -3.90
CA GLY A 364 -12.60 -22.77 -3.10
C GLY A 364 -13.79 -22.82 -2.14
N MET A 365 -14.03 -21.74 -1.39
CA MET A 365 -15.15 -21.64 -0.45
C MET A 365 -16.51 -21.72 -1.17
N THR A 366 -16.65 -21.10 -2.33
CA THR A 366 -17.89 -21.14 -3.13
C THR A 366 -18.10 -22.54 -3.71
N THR A 367 -17.06 -23.19 -4.22
CA THR A 367 -17.13 -24.58 -4.69
C THR A 367 -17.55 -25.51 -3.55
N THR A 368 -17.02 -25.34 -2.35
CA THR A 368 -17.47 -26.09 -1.17
C THR A 368 -18.93 -25.83 -0.84
N ALA A 369 -19.39 -24.58 -0.84
CA ALA A 369 -20.77 -24.24 -0.56
C ALA A 369 -21.75 -24.90 -1.54
N VAL A 370 -21.40 -24.94 -2.83
CA VAL A 370 -22.17 -25.65 -3.87
C VAL A 370 -22.18 -27.15 -3.60
N GLY A 371 -21.03 -27.75 -3.30
CA GLY A 371 -20.93 -29.18 -2.99
C GLY A 371 -21.78 -29.58 -1.78
N GLN A 372 -21.78 -28.77 -0.72
CA GLN A 372 -22.63 -28.97 0.45
C GLN A 372 -24.12 -28.89 0.09
N ALA A 373 -24.53 -27.92 -0.73
CA ALA A 373 -25.91 -27.80 -1.21
C ALA A 373 -26.36 -29.01 -2.06
N MET A 374 -25.42 -29.71 -2.70
CA MET A 374 -25.66 -30.94 -3.46
C MET A 374 -25.58 -32.22 -2.60
N GLY A 375 -25.37 -32.10 -1.28
CA GLY A 375 -25.29 -33.25 -0.39
C GLY A 375 -23.95 -34.00 -0.42
N LEU A 376 -22.88 -33.40 -0.99
CA LEU A 376 -21.56 -34.03 -1.10
C LEU A 376 -20.73 -33.96 0.19
N GLY A 377 -21.27 -33.39 1.28
CA GLY A 377 -20.55 -33.22 2.56
C GLY A 377 -19.64 -31.98 2.61
N ASN A 378 -19.02 -31.76 3.77
CA ASN A 378 -18.12 -30.61 3.99
C ASN A 378 -16.66 -30.97 3.68
N HIS A 379 -16.18 -30.48 2.54
CA HIS A 379 -14.79 -30.67 2.08
C HIS A 379 -14.02 -29.35 1.97
N GLU A 380 -14.33 -28.36 2.79
CA GLU A 380 -13.78 -27.00 2.65
C GLU A 380 -12.26 -26.94 2.61
N ASP A 381 -11.59 -27.56 3.58
CA ASP A 381 -10.13 -27.47 3.70
C ASP A 381 -9.42 -28.12 2.51
N ALA A 382 -9.95 -29.25 2.03
CA ALA A 382 -9.41 -29.94 0.86
C ALA A 382 -9.59 -29.11 -0.42
N VAL A 383 -10.80 -28.61 -0.67
CA VAL A 383 -11.12 -27.83 -1.88
C VAL A 383 -10.36 -26.51 -1.91
N VAL A 384 -10.33 -25.78 -0.78
CA VAL A 384 -9.54 -24.55 -0.64
C VAL A 384 -8.05 -24.84 -0.77
N GLY A 385 -7.55 -25.93 -0.19
CA GLY A 385 -6.15 -26.36 -0.32
C GLY A 385 -5.74 -26.62 -1.77
N VAL A 386 -6.57 -27.34 -2.53
CA VAL A 386 -6.34 -27.58 -3.97
C VAL A 386 -6.36 -26.27 -4.75
N ALA A 387 -7.39 -25.43 -4.54
CA ALA A 387 -7.50 -24.15 -5.22
C ALA A 387 -6.24 -23.28 -4.98
N ARG A 388 -5.78 -23.17 -3.73
CA ARG A 388 -4.58 -22.40 -3.35
C ARG A 388 -3.29 -22.95 -3.95
N THR A 389 -3.16 -24.28 -4.00
CA THR A 389 -2.00 -24.94 -4.61
C THR A 389 -1.93 -24.62 -6.10
N LEU A 390 -3.06 -24.77 -6.81
CA LEU A 390 -3.16 -24.42 -8.22
C LEU A 390 -2.92 -22.93 -8.45
N GLY A 391 -3.54 -22.05 -7.65
CA GLY A 391 -3.36 -20.61 -7.72
C GLY A 391 -1.89 -20.21 -7.56
N THR A 392 -1.22 -20.74 -6.54
CA THR A 392 0.21 -20.49 -6.29
C THR A 392 1.09 -21.00 -7.44
N GLY A 393 0.81 -22.19 -7.98
CA GLY A 393 1.51 -22.73 -9.15
C GLY A 393 1.34 -21.85 -10.39
N ILE A 394 0.10 -21.44 -10.69
CA ILE A 394 -0.20 -20.54 -11.82
C ILE A 394 0.47 -19.17 -11.60
N ALA A 395 0.50 -18.66 -10.37
CA ALA A 395 1.18 -17.42 -10.04
C ALA A 395 2.68 -17.51 -10.33
N ALA A 396 3.35 -18.57 -9.87
CA ALA A 396 4.77 -18.81 -10.10
C ALA A 396 5.09 -18.93 -11.60
N LEU A 397 4.28 -19.69 -12.36
CA LEU A 397 4.42 -19.80 -13.81
C LEU A 397 4.21 -18.45 -14.51
N THR A 398 3.24 -17.66 -14.05
CA THR A 398 2.98 -16.31 -14.58
C THR A 398 4.16 -15.37 -14.32
N VAL A 399 4.71 -15.36 -13.10
CA VAL A 399 5.90 -14.57 -12.78
C VAL A 399 7.08 -14.98 -13.65
N LEU A 400 7.32 -16.29 -13.81
CA LEU A 400 8.38 -16.82 -14.67
C LEU A 400 8.17 -16.39 -16.14
N ALA A 401 6.94 -16.51 -16.65
CA ALA A 401 6.61 -16.07 -18.00
C ALA A 401 6.85 -14.57 -18.18
N LEU A 402 6.46 -13.72 -17.22
CA LEU A 402 6.71 -12.28 -17.26
C LEU A 402 8.20 -11.94 -17.21
N LEU A 403 8.99 -12.66 -16.41
CA LEU A 403 10.45 -12.53 -16.39
C LEU A 403 11.03 -12.88 -17.78
N LEU A 404 10.63 -14.00 -18.37
CA LEU A 404 11.11 -14.44 -19.69
C LEU A 404 10.69 -13.48 -20.81
N ILE A 405 9.46 -12.99 -20.80
CA ILE A 405 8.95 -12.00 -21.77
C ILE A 405 9.74 -10.69 -21.62
N SER A 406 9.94 -10.22 -20.38
CA SER A 406 10.71 -9.00 -20.11
C SER A 406 12.18 -9.12 -20.51
N PHE A 407 12.78 -10.31 -20.37
CA PHE A 407 14.15 -10.60 -20.78
C PHE A 407 14.31 -10.66 -22.31
N ARG A 408 13.46 -11.41 -23.01
CA ARG A 408 13.54 -11.57 -24.47
C ARG A 408 13.21 -10.29 -25.22
N GLY A 409 12.30 -9.47 -24.69
CA GLY A 409 11.93 -8.16 -25.26
C GLY A 409 11.24 -8.19 -26.63
N ARG A 410 11.15 -9.36 -27.30
CA ARG A 410 10.45 -9.57 -28.57
C ARG A 410 9.70 -10.91 -28.56
N PRO A 411 8.54 -11.00 -29.26
CA PRO A 411 7.88 -9.94 -30.03
C PRO A 411 7.18 -8.88 -29.17
N PHE A 412 6.97 -9.13 -27.87
CA PHE A 412 6.27 -8.23 -26.96
C PHE A 412 7.25 -7.56 -25.98
N PRO A 413 7.61 -6.27 -26.18
CA PRO A 413 8.50 -5.57 -25.26
C PRO A 413 7.78 -5.28 -23.93
N LEU A 414 8.27 -5.90 -22.84
CA LEU A 414 7.80 -5.64 -21.49
C LEU A 414 8.89 -4.94 -20.67
N GLU A 415 8.63 -3.69 -20.29
CA GLU A 415 9.49 -2.94 -19.39
C GLU A 415 9.60 -3.66 -18.03
N PRO A 416 10.79 -3.87 -17.46
CA PRO A 416 10.95 -4.67 -16.24
C PRO A 416 10.14 -4.16 -15.06
N LEU A 417 9.96 -2.84 -14.92
CA LEU A 417 9.12 -2.27 -13.87
C LEU A 417 7.61 -2.53 -14.10
N ALA A 418 7.15 -2.59 -15.35
CA ALA A 418 5.79 -3.02 -15.67
C ALA A 418 5.61 -4.52 -15.40
N GLY A 419 6.62 -5.34 -15.75
CA GLY A 419 6.66 -6.76 -15.43
C GLY A 419 6.59 -7.01 -13.93
N LEU A 420 7.33 -6.23 -13.12
CA LEU A 420 7.26 -6.28 -11.66
C LEU A 420 5.84 -5.99 -11.16
N GLY A 421 5.24 -4.90 -11.59
CA GLY A 421 3.88 -4.56 -11.17
C GLY A 421 2.83 -5.61 -11.59
N ALA A 422 2.97 -6.18 -12.79
CA ALA A 422 2.12 -7.28 -13.26
C ALA A 422 2.35 -8.58 -12.46
N ALA A 423 3.60 -8.90 -12.13
CA ALA A 423 3.96 -10.06 -11.31
C ALA A 423 3.38 -9.95 -9.88
N LEU A 424 3.49 -8.77 -9.26
CA LEU A 424 2.86 -8.51 -7.96
C LEU A 424 1.34 -8.56 -8.05
N GLY A 425 0.74 -8.11 -9.16
CA GLY A 425 -0.69 -8.27 -9.44
C GLY A 425 -1.12 -9.72 -9.59
N ALA A 426 -0.31 -10.56 -10.25
CA ALA A 426 -0.56 -11.99 -10.37
C ALA A 426 -0.49 -12.68 -9.00
N LEU A 427 0.56 -12.40 -8.21
CA LEU A 427 0.69 -12.92 -6.84
C LEU A 427 -0.46 -12.49 -5.93
N LEU A 428 -0.98 -11.27 -6.11
CA LEU A 428 -2.15 -10.77 -5.39
C LEU A 428 -3.42 -11.56 -5.73
N VAL A 429 -3.72 -11.72 -7.01
CA VAL A 429 -4.97 -12.33 -7.49
C VAL A 429 -4.98 -13.84 -7.30
N LEU A 430 -3.83 -14.48 -7.49
CA LEU A 430 -3.67 -15.93 -7.46
C LEU A 430 -3.15 -16.45 -6.11
N GLY A 431 -2.78 -15.54 -5.20
CA GLY A 431 -2.27 -15.87 -3.88
C GLY A 431 -3.35 -16.39 -2.93
N PRO A 432 -2.95 -17.12 -1.87
CA PRO A 432 -3.87 -17.73 -0.92
C PRO A 432 -4.58 -16.72 -0.02
N ILE A 433 -4.05 -15.50 0.08
CA ILE A 433 -4.61 -14.43 0.90
C ILE A 433 -4.52 -13.09 0.19
N MET A 434 -5.57 -12.29 0.33
CA MET A 434 -5.61 -10.92 -0.15
C MET A 434 -6.14 -10.02 0.96
N HIS A 435 -5.46 -8.89 1.17
CA HIS A 435 -5.94 -7.83 2.03
C HIS A 435 -6.14 -6.53 1.23
N PRO A 436 -6.96 -5.60 1.72
CA PRO A 436 -7.35 -4.41 0.94
C PRO A 436 -6.24 -3.41 0.61
N TRP A 437 -5.10 -3.45 1.28
CA TRP A 437 -3.93 -2.65 0.91
C TRP A 437 -3.00 -3.34 -0.09
N TYR A 438 -3.17 -4.64 -0.35
CA TYR A 438 -2.31 -5.38 -1.29
C TYR A 438 -2.39 -4.92 -2.75
N PRO A 439 -3.50 -4.36 -3.27
CA PRO A 439 -3.52 -3.76 -4.60
C PRO A 439 -2.41 -2.72 -4.82
N LEU A 440 -1.95 -2.05 -3.75
CA LEU A 440 -0.85 -1.08 -3.82
C LEU A 440 0.48 -1.71 -4.27
N TRP A 441 0.71 -3.00 -4.03
CA TRP A 441 1.91 -3.71 -4.48
C TRP A 441 2.06 -3.63 -6.00
N ALA A 442 0.95 -3.81 -6.72
CA ALA A 442 0.92 -3.73 -8.18
C ALA A 442 0.74 -2.27 -8.64
N MET A 443 -0.19 -1.53 -8.05
CA MET A 443 -0.56 -0.20 -8.53
C MET A 443 0.59 0.81 -8.48
N ILE A 444 1.41 0.81 -7.44
CA ILE A 444 2.50 1.78 -7.28
C ILE A 444 3.59 1.64 -8.36
N PRO A 445 4.19 0.46 -8.60
CA PRO A 445 5.13 0.30 -9.71
C PRO A 445 4.45 0.50 -11.07
N LEU A 446 3.21 0.03 -11.27
CA LEU A 446 2.50 0.22 -12.55
C LEU A 446 2.17 1.69 -12.83
N ALA A 447 1.88 2.51 -11.81
CA ALA A 447 1.67 3.95 -11.95
C ALA A 447 2.90 4.69 -12.48
N ALA A 448 4.10 4.11 -12.34
CA ALA A 448 5.33 4.64 -12.90
C ALA A 448 5.50 4.34 -14.40
N VAL A 449 4.76 3.38 -14.98
CA VAL A 449 5.07 2.84 -16.31
C VAL A 449 3.88 2.87 -17.27
N ILE A 450 2.68 2.52 -16.81
CA ILE A 450 1.52 2.33 -17.69
C ILE A 450 0.84 3.67 -18.00
N LYS A 451 0.81 4.01 -19.30
CA LYS A 451 0.13 5.21 -19.84
C LYS A 451 -1.32 4.96 -20.26
N SER A 452 -1.79 3.72 -20.15
CA SER A 452 -3.10 3.30 -20.65
C SER A 452 -4.26 3.93 -19.87
N PRO A 453 -5.22 4.59 -20.53
CA PRO A 453 -6.45 5.06 -19.89
C PRO A 453 -7.27 3.92 -19.27
N ARG A 454 -7.24 2.72 -19.88
CA ARG A 454 -7.95 1.54 -19.36
C ARG A 454 -7.37 1.10 -18.02
N PHE A 455 -6.04 1.07 -17.91
CA PHE A 455 -5.36 0.78 -16.64
C PHE A 455 -5.70 1.84 -15.59
N THR A 456 -5.62 3.12 -15.95
CA THR A 456 -5.95 4.21 -15.01
C THR A 456 -7.38 4.08 -14.51
N LYS A 457 -8.34 3.81 -15.40
CA LYS A 457 -9.75 3.58 -15.04
C LYS A 457 -9.91 2.36 -14.13
N ALA A 458 -9.28 1.23 -14.45
CA ALA A 458 -9.33 0.02 -13.62
C ALA A 458 -8.73 0.27 -12.23
N ALA A 459 -7.56 0.91 -12.15
CA ALA A 459 -6.90 1.26 -10.90
C ALA A 459 -7.77 2.21 -10.04
N VAL A 460 -8.42 3.19 -10.67
CA VAL A 460 -9.40 4.08 -10.01
C VAL A 460 -10.59 3.29 -9.46
N ILE A 461 -11.20 2.41 -10.26
CA ILE A 461 -12.36 1.60 -9.81
C ILE A 461 -11.96 0.71 -8.64
N ILE A 462 -10.84 -0.03 -8.76
CA ILE A 462 -10.35 -0.90 -7.69
C ILE A 462 -10.06 -0.08 -6.43
N THR A 463 -9.40 1.07 -6.57
CA THR A 463 -9.12 1.97 -5.45
C THR A 463 -10.40 2.40 -4.74
N VAL A 464 -11.41 2.87 -5.47
CA VAL A 464 -12.68 3.33 -4.90
C VAL A 464 -13.43 2.19 -4.22
N VAL A 465 -13.60 1.06 -4.91
CA VAL A 465 -14.33 -0.11 -4.39
C VAL A 465 -13.67 -0.63 -3.13
N VAL A 466 -12.35 -0.81 -3.14
CA VAL A 466 -11.62 -1.35 -1.99
C VAL A 466 -11.61 -0.36 -0.82
N ALA A 467 -11.47 0.94 -1.09
CA ALA A 467 -11.44 1.98 -0.06
C ALA A 467 -12.74 2.11 0.74
N ILE A 468 -13.90 1.78 0.15
CA ILE A 468 -15.20 1.78 0.84
C ILE A 468 -15.57 0.42 1.45
N SER A 469 -14.84 -0.65 1.09
CA SER A 469 -15.21 -2.04 1.45
C SER A 469 -14.87 -2.41 2.88
N ILE A 470 -13.92 -1.73 3.53
CA ILE A 470 -13.58 -2.00 4.93
C ILE A 470 -14.09 -0.88 5.84
N PRO A 471 -14.79 -1.21 6.94
CA PRO A 471 -15.10 -0.24 7.97
C PRO A 471 -13.85 0.30 8.66
N SER A 472 -13.91 1.53 9.15
CA SER A 472 -12.82 2.13 9.93
C SER A 472 -12.47 1.37 11.21
N THR A 473 -13.37 0.55 11.72
CA THR A 473 -13.17 -0.24 12.94
C THR A 473 -12.08 -1.29 12.80
N GLY A 474 -11.81 -1.76 11.57
CA GLY A 474 -10.84 -2.84 11.32
C GLY A 474 -11.23 -4.20 11.92
N ALA A 475 -12.44 -4.33 12.45
CA ALA A 475 -12.95 -5.51 13.14
C ALA A 475 -14.41 -5.80 12.75
N GLY A 476 -14.84 -7.04 12.97
CA GLY A 476 -16.22 -7.47 12.75
C GLY A 476 -17.22 -6.81 13.71
N PHE A 477 -18.49 -6.81 13.35
CA PHE A 477 -19.56 -6.18 14.14
C PHE A 477 -20.25 -7.12 15.15
N PHE A 478 -19.79 -8.37 15.29
CA PHE A 478 -20.23 -9.37 16.29
C PHE A 478 -21.76 -9.37 16.53
N GLY A 479 -22.55 -9.72 15.51
CA GLY A 479 -24.02 -9.75 15.59
C GLY A 479 -24.72 -8.40 15.37
N ARG A 480 -23.97 -7.30 15.25
CA ARG A 480 -24.50 -5.95 14.97
C ARG A 480 -24.21 -5.47 13.54
N ALA A 481 -24.25 -6.39 12.57
CA ALA A 481 -23.91 -6.10 11.19
C ALA A 481 -24.75 -4.96 10.57
N TYR A 482 -25.97 -4.73 11.07
CA TYR A 482 -26.86 -3.63 10.66
C TYR A 482 -26.29 -2.23 10.94
N VAL A 483 -25.33 -2.08 11.86
CA VAL A 483 -24.70 -0.79 12.18
C VAL A 483 -23.92 -0.25 10.99
N LEU A 484 -23.27 -1.15 10.23
CA LEU A 484 -22.46 -0.79 9.07
C LEU A 484 -23.28 -0.09 7.96
N PRO A 485 -24.36 -0.70 7.40
CA PRO A 485 -25.15 -0.04 6.37
C PRO A 485 -25.82 1.24 6.87
N LEU A 486 -26.29 1.31 8.13
CA LEU A 486 -26.86 2.54 8.70
C LEU A 486 -25.82 3.67 8.76
N ALA A 487 -24.60 3.39 9.19
CA ALA A 487 -23.52 4.36 9.24
C ALA A 487 -23.11 4.83 7.83
N ILE A 488 -23.07 3.92 6.86
CA ILE A 488 -22.80 4.26 5.45
C ILE A 488 -23.89 5.19 4.91
N ILE A 489 -25.17 4.86 5.11
CA ILE A 489 -26.30 5.69 4.67
C ILE A 489 -26.23 7.08 5.31
N ALA A 490 -26.03 7.15 6.63
CA ALA A 490 -25.88 8.42 7.32
C ALA A 490 -24.68 9.23 6.79
N GLY A 491 -23.55 8.58 6.55
CA GLY A 491 -22.36 9.19 5.93
C GLY A 491 -22.66 9.79 4.55
N ILE A 492 -23.39 9.05 3.71
CA ILE A 492 -23.82 9.50 2.36
C ILE A 492 -24.77 10.69 2.45
N VAL A 493 -25.76 10.65 3.35
CA VAL A 493 -26.70 11.76 3.55
C VAL A 493 -25.96 13.01 4.02
N MET A 494 -25.06 12.87 5.00
CA MET A 494 -24.22 13.98 5.48
C MET A 494 -23.31 14.54 4.38
N LEU A 495 -22.85 13.72 3.43
CA LEU A 495 -21.98 14.12 2.33
C LEU A 495 -22.68 15.08 1.34
N LEU A 496 -24.02 15.07 1.27
CA LEU A 496 -24.79 15.97 0.41
C LEU A 496 -24.57 17.45 0.75
N VAL A 497 -24.39 17.77 2.04
CA VAL A 497 -24.20 19.14 2.52
C VAL A 497 -22.88 19.75 2.00
N PRO A 498 -21.69 19.19 2.26
CA PRO A 498 -20.44 19.74 1.74
C PRO A 498 -20.39 19.68 0.21
N LEU A 499 -21.04 18.70 -0.44
CA LEU A 499 -21.18 18.67 -1.90
C LEU A 499 -21.96 19.86 -2.45
N TRP A 500 -23.05 20.24 -1.80
CA TRP A 500 -23.86 21.40 -2.20
C TRP A 500 -23.05 22.70 -2.15
N PHE A 501 -22.19 22.88 -1.14
CA PHE A 501 -21.32 24.06 -1.00
C PHE A 501 -20.22 24.14 -2.07
N VAL A 502 -19.76 23.01 -2.63
CA VAL A 502 -18.64 23.00 -3.59
C VAL A 502 -19.07 22.84 -5.06
N ARG A 503 -20.35 22.52 -5.34
CA ARG A 503 -20.84 22.11 -6.68
C ARG A 503 -20.43 22.99 -7.87
N GLY A 504 -20.26 24.31 -7.68
CA GLY A 504 -19.87 25.26 -8.73
C GLY A 504 -18.37 25.57 -8.81
N LYS A 505 -17.55 24.95 -7.96
CA LYS A 505 -16.12 25.26 -7.80
C LYS A 505 -15.20 24.07 -8.07
N LEU A 506 -15.73 23.02 -8.71
CA LEU A 506 -15.02 21.78 -8.94
C LEU A 506 -14.32 21.77 -10.31
N PRO A 507 -13.18 21.05 -10.44
CA PRO A 507 -12.56 20.84 -11.73
C PRO A 507 -13.50 20.15 -12.71
N GLU A 508 -13.69 20.74 -13.89
CA GLU A 508 -14.44 20.12 -14.97
C GLU A 508 -13.68 18.91 -15.55
N PRO A 509 -14.38 17.93 -16.13
CA PRO A 509 -13.74 16.89 -16.95
C PRO A 509 -12.89 17.53 -18.07
N ALA A 510 -11.81 16.84 -18.48
CA ALA A 510 -11.08 17.30 -19.66
C ALA A 510 -12.01 17.24 -20.88
N PRO A 511 -11.97 18.25 -21.78
CA PRO A 511 -12.73 18.20 -23.01
C PRO A 511 -12.36 16.93 -23.79
N LEU A 512 -13.36 16.24 -24.33
CA LEU A 512 -13.13 15.07 -25.19
C LEU A 512 -12.25 15.51 -26.37
N PRO A 513 -11.29 14.68 -26.81
CA PRO A 513 -10.55 15.00 -28.02
C PRO A 513 -11.57 15.14 -29.16
N THR A 514 -11.70 16.36 -29.69
CA THR A 514 -12.48 16.62 -30.90
C THR A 514 -11.93 15.68 -31.96
N ALA A 515 -12.78 14.77 -32.47
CA ALA A 515 -12.41 13.92 -33.58
C ALA A 515 -11.90 14.86 -34.70
N ARG A 516 -10.61 14.76 -35.02
CA ARG A 516 -10.08 15.41 -36.22
C ARG A 516 -10.74 14.70 -37.40
N THR A 517 -11.73 15.35 -38.00
CA THR A 517 -12.22 15.06 -39.35
C THR A 517 -11.13 15.36 -40.35
#